data_AF-A0A7Y2UKV9-F1
#
_entry.id   AF-A0A7Y2UKV9-F1
#
_cell.length_a   1.000
_cell.length_b   1.000
_cell.length_c   1.000
_cell.angle_alpha   90.00
_cell.angle_beta   90.00
_cell.angle_gamma   90.00
#
_symmetry.space_group_name_H-M   'P 1'
#
loop_
_entity.id
_entity.type
_entity.pdbx_description
1 polymer ?
#
loop_
_entity_poly.entity_id
_entity_poly.type
_entity_poly.pdbx_seq_one_letter_code
_entity_poly.pdbx_strand_id
1 'polypeptide(L)' 'MKQYLDLCRRVIEEGVWVDNRRTGKRCLTVINADLEYDVSDGTLPVVTTKKLLWKPAIAEMLGYLRGYTSAADF' A
#
# COMPACT_ATOMS: atom_id res chain seq x y z
N MET A 1 2.13 0.24 -13.22
CA MET A 1 0.80 -0.32 -12.89
C MET A 1 0.66 -1.82 -13.09
N LYS A 2 1.17 -2.40 -14.18
CA LYS A 2 1.07 -3.85 -14.44
C LYS A 2 1.52 -4.73 -13.25
N GLN A 3 2.69 -4.47 -12.66
CA GLN A 3 3.20 -5.21 -11.50
C GLN A 3 2.21 -5.25 -10.31
N TYR A 4 1.61 -4.10 -9.97
CA TYR A 4 0.59 -4.02 -8.91
C TYR A 4 -0.65 -4.86 -9.22
N LEU A 5 -1.16 -4.79 -10.46
CA LEU A 5 -2.34 -5.55 -10.87
C LEU A 5 -2.06 -7.05 -10.98
N ASP A 6 -0.86 -7.42 -11.43
CA ASP A 6 -0.39 -8.80 -11.50
C ASP A 6 -0.29 -9.38 -10.07
N LEU A 7 0.21 -8.60 -9.10
CA LEU A 7 0.19 -9.00 -7.69
C LEU A 7 -1.24 -9.16 -7.16
N CYS A 8 -2.15 -8.22 -7.42
CA CYS A 8 -3.55 -8.34 -6.99
C CYS A 8 -4.19 -9.61 -7.55
N ARG A 9 -3.91 -9.95 -8.82
CA ARG A 9 -4.40 -11.18 -9.45
C ARG A 9 -3.81 -12.41 -8.76
N ARG A 10 -2.50 -12.46 -8.53
CA ARG A 10 -1.82 -13.55 -7.82
C ARG A 10 -2.40 -13.79 -6.43
N VAL A 11 -2.71 -12.72 -5.69
CA VAL A 11 -3.38 -12.83 -4.37
C VAL A 11 -4.72 -13.54 -4.50
N ILE A 12 -5.52 -13.22 -5.51
CA ILE A 12 -6.85 -13.81 -5.73
C ILE A 12 -6.75 -15.27 -6.17
N GLU A 13 -5.82 -15.58 -7.08
CA GLU A 13 -5.72 -16.91 -7.71
C GLU A 13 -4.94 -17.93 -6.87
N GLU A 14 -3.86 -17.50 -6.20
CA GLU A 14 -2.91 -18.38 -5.52
C GLU A 14 -2.88 -18.19 -3.99
N GLY A 15 -3.57 -17.18 -3.47
CA GLY A 15 -3.50 -16.85 -2.05
C GLY A 15 -4.06 -17.95 -1.14
N VAL A 16 -3.47 -18.05 0.05
CA VAL A 16 -3.93 -18.94 1.11
C VAL A 16 -4.66 -18.11 2.17
N TRP A 17 -5.74 -18.67 2.71
CA TRP A 17 -6.48 -18.02 3.78
C TRP A 17 -5.72 -18.08 5.11
N VAL A 18 -5.51 -16.91 5.70
CA VAL A 18 -4.85 -16.74 7.01
C VAL A 18 -5.80 -16.02 7.96
N ASP A 19 -5.96 -16.57 9.17
CA ASP A 19 -6.78 -15.97 10.21
C ASP A 19 -6.03 -14.85 10.94
N ASN A 20 -6.59 -13.64 10.91
CA ASN A 20 -6.10 -12.50 11.69
C ASN A 20 -6.76 -12.50 13.08
N ARG A 21 -6.02 -12.95 14.10
CA ARG A 21 -6.52 -13.01 15.49
C ARG A 21 -6.91 -11.65 16.08
N ARG A 22 -6.27 -10.55 15.65
CA ARG A 22 -6.54 -9.20 16.17
C ARG A 22 -7.90 -8.67 15.70
N THR A 23 -8.30 -9.01 14.48
CA THR A 23 -9.54 -8.50 13.86
C THR A 23 -10.63 -9.56 13.71
N GLY A 24 -10.31 -10.84 13.89
CA GLY A 24 -11.21 -11.97 13.66
C GLY A 24 -11.55 -12.18 12.18
N LYS A 25 -10.79 -11.58 11.25
CA LYS A 25 -11.03 -11.67 9.80
C LYS A 25 -10.05 -12.62 9.14
N ARG A 26 -10.49 -13.23 8.04
CA ARG A 26 -9.62 -13.98 7.14
C ARG A 26 -9.04 -13.08 6.06
N CYS A 27 -7.74 -13.20 5.82
CA CYS A 27 -7.02 -12.48 4.77
C CYS A 27 -6.49 -13.49 3.75
N LEU A 28 -6.78 -13.27 2.48
CA LEU A 28 -6.19 -14.03 1.39
C LEU A 28 -4.77 -13.51 1.17
N THR A 29 -3.77 -14.38 1.33
CA THR A 29 -2.38 -13.96 1.53
C THR A 29 -1.43 -14.76 0.64
N VAL A 30 -0.45 -14.08 0.04
CA VAL A 30 0.71 -14.70 -0.60
C VAL A 30 1.97 -14.30 0.16
N ILE A 31 2.97 -15.16 0.18
CA ILE A 31 4.28 -14.83 0.75
C ILE A 31 5.15 -14.18 -0.33
N ASN A 32 5.73 -13.04 0.03
CA ASN A 32 6.63 -12.20 -0.76
C ASN A 32 6.05 -11.66 -2.08
N ALA A 33 6.33 -10.38 -2.32
CA ALA A 33 6.12 -9.71 -3.58
C ALA A 33 7.03 -8.49 -3.66
N ASP A 34 7.89 -8.44 -4.66
CA ASP A 34 8.80 -7.34 -4.90
C ASP A 34 8.25 -6.49 -6.06
N LEU A 35 8.26 -5.18 -5.88
CA LEU A 35 7.81 -4.22 -6.89
C LEU A 35 8.89 -3.18 -7.07
N GLU A 36 9.26 -2.95 -8.33
CA GLU A 36 10.26 -1.95 -8.69
C GLU A 36 9.61 -0.81 -9.47
N TYR A 37 9.96 0.43 -9.12
CA TYR A 37 9.44 1.64 -9.75
C TYR A 37 10.60 2.55 -10.11
N ASP A 38 10.68 2.92 -11.39
CA ASP A 38 11.58 3.97 -11.85
C ASP A 38 10.98 5.33 -11.44
N VAL A 39 11.81 6.17 -10.83
CA VAL A 39 11.48 7.53 -10.37
C VAL A 39 12.47 8.56 -10.91
N SER A 40 13.33 8.17 -11.85
CA SER A 40 14.45 8.98 -12.36
C SER A 40 14.01 10.27 -13.07
N ASP A 41 12.79 10.29 -13.62
CA ASP A 41 12.18 11.45 -14.27
C ASP A 41 11.31 12.30 -13.33
N GLY A 42 11.37 12.02 -12.02
CA GLY A 42 10.54 12.70 -11.02
C GLY A 42 9.09 12.21 -10.98
N THR A 43 8.75 11.12 -11.66
CA THR A 43 7.44 10.48 -11.52
C THR A 43 7.31 9.78 -10.16
N LEU A 44 6.07 9.72 -9.67
CA LEU A 44 5.71 8.99 -8.46
C LEU A 44 4.79 7.83 -8.81
N PRO A 45 4.98 6.63 -8.24
CA PRO A 45 4.18 5.44 -8.54
C PRO A 45 2.80 5.48 -7.87
N VAL A 46 1.98 6.48 -8.21
CA VAL A 46 0.61 6.63 -7.72
C VAL A 46 -0.32 5.74 -8.54
N VAL A 47 -1.07 4.85 -7.88
CA VAL A 47 -2.04 3.98 -8.55
C VAL A 47 -3.12 4.81 -9.26
N THR A 48 -3.34 4.54 -10.55
CA THR A 48 -4.33 5.27 -11.39
C THR A 48 -5.61 4.50 -11.65
N THR A 49 -5.63 3.18 -11.44
CA THR A 49 -6.82 2.33 -11.61
C THR A 49 -7.86 2.48 -10.50
N LYS A 50 -7.53 3.24 -9.46
CA LYS A 50 -8.39 3.62 -8.35
C LYS A 50 -7.95 4.99 -7.85
N LYS A 51 -8.89 5.89 -7.57
CA LYS A 51 -8.59 7.18 -6.92
C LYS A 51 -7.92 6.94 -5.55
N LEU A 52 -6.77 7.59 -5.35
CA LEU A 52 -6.04 7.60 -4.08
C LEU A 52 -6.21 8.92 -3.33
N LEU A 53 -6.14 8.84 -2.00
CA LEU A 53 -6.04 9.99 -1.11
C LEU A 53 -4.57 10.47 -1.02
N TRP A 54 -4.02 10.89 -2.16
CA TRP A 54 -2.59 11.23 -2.26
C TRP A 54 -2.20 12.47 -1.43
N LYS A 55 -3.11 13.44 -1.27
CA LYS A 55 -2.86 14.64 -0.44
C LYS A 55 -2.64 14.27 1.04
N PRO A 56 -3.55 13.50 1.69
CA PRO A 56 -3.30 12.96 3.03
C PRO A 56 -2.02 12.13 3.14
N ALA A 57 -1.70 11.30 2.15
CA ALA A 57 -0.47 10.50 2.19
C ALA A 57 0.80 11.37 2.26
N ILE A 58 0.84 12.48 1.52
CA ILE A 58 1.95 13.45 1.61
C ILE A 58 1.95 14.16 2.96
N ALA A 59 0.77 14.59 3.45
CA ALA A 59 0.66 15.25 4.76
C ALA A 59 1.14 14.35 5.91
N GLU A 60 0.79 13.05 5.85
CA GLU A 60 1.25 12.04 6.81
C GLU A 60 2.78 11.90 6.79
N MET A 61 3.39 11.83 5.60
CA MET A 61 4.85 11.80 5.47
C MET A 61 5.51 13.05 6.06
N LEU A 62 4.92 14.23 5.87
CA LEU A 62 5.41 15.47 6.48
C LEU A 62 5.28 15.46 8.00
N GLY A 63 4.20 14.91 8.55
CA GLY A 63 4.02 14.75 10.00
C GLY A 63 5.07 13.82 10.60
N TYR A 64 5.41 12.72 9.91
CA TYR A 64 6.51 11.84 10.33
C TYR A 64 7.87 12.56 10.35
N LEU A 65 8.20 13.34 9.31
CA LEU A 65 9.44 14.11 9.25
C LEU A 65 9.52 15.19 10.33
N ARG A 66 8.37 15.68 10.80
CA ARG A 66 8.27 16.64 11.92
C ARG A 66 8.26 15.97 13.29
N GLY A 67 8.20 14.65 13.36
CA GLY A 67 8.18 13.90 14.61
C GLY A 67 6.85 13.97 15.37
N TYR A 68 5.73 14.18 14.68
CA TYR A 68 4.41 14.17 15.32
C TYR A 68 4.05 12.78 15.82
N THR A 69 3.51 12.71 17.04
CA THR A 69 3.13 11.44 17.71
C THR A 69 1.65 11.36 18.07
N SER A 70 0.88 12.41 17.79
CA SER A 70 -0.57 12.44 18.01
C SER A 70 -1.30 12.62 16.68
N ALA A 71 -2.39 11.87 16.49
CA ALA A 71 -3.23 11.99 15.30
C ALA A 71 -3.89 13.38 15.17
N ALA A 72 -4.02 14.12 16.27
CA ALA A 72 -4.58 15.48 16.26
C ALA A 72 -3.68 16.52 15.57
N ASP A 73 -2.39 16.19 15.38
CA ASP A 73 -1.40 17.09 14.78
C ASP A 73 -1.23 16.92 13.26
N PHE A 74 -1.86 15.88 12.68
CA PHE A 74 -1.86 15.57 11.25
C PHE A 74 -3.05 16.22 10.52
#